data_AF-A0A6V7HNG7-F1
#
_entry.id   AF-A0A6V7HNG7-F1
#
_cell.length_a   1.000
_cell.length_b   1.000
_cell.length_c   1.000
_cell.angle_alpha   90.00
_cell.angle_beta   90.00
_cell.angle_gamma   90.00
#
_symmetry.space_group_name_H-M   'P 1'
#
loop_
_entity.id
_entity.type
_entity.pdbx_description
1 polymer ?
#
loop_
_entity_poly.entity_id
_entity_poly.type
_entity_poly.pdbx_seq_one_letter_code
_entity_poly.pdbx_strand_id
1 'polypeptide(L)' 'GESAFHAMMQGFGWAKNPIIKRIDQMDERVPITLIYGSRSWVDNSAGEIIRQKRAKSYVNIQ' A
#
# COMPACT_ATOMS: atom_id res chain seq x y z
N GLY A 1 18.95 4.46 0.72
CA GLY A 1 17.84 5.34 1.11
C GLY A 1 16.85 4.59 1.97
N GLU A 2 16.08 3.68 1.37
CA GLU A 2 15.07 2.88 2.07
C GLU A 2 15.62 2.08 3.26
N SER A 3 16.74 1.37 3.14
CA SER A 3 17.29 0.60 4.27
C SER A 3 17.67 1.47 5.48
N ALA A 4 18.19 2.68 5.23
CA ALA A 4 18.47 3.65 6.29
C ALA A 4 17.18 4.22 6.88
N PHE A 5 16.17 4.50 6.04
CA PHE A 5 14.85 4.93 6.49
C PHE A 5 14.16 3.84 7.34
N HIS A 6 14.20 2.58 6.89
CA HIS A 6 13.70 1.43 7.62
C HIS A 6 14.39 1.28 8.98
N ALA A 7 15.73 1.41 9.03
CA ALA A 7 16.48 1.39 10.29
C ALA A 7 16.09 2.53 11.23
N MET A 8 15.86 3.75 10.71
CA MET A 8 15.35 4.87 11.49
C MET A 8 13.92 4.66 11.98
N MET A 9 13.11 3.90 11.25
CA MET A 9 11.73 3.58 11.61
C MET A 9 11.62 2.38 12.58
N GLN A 10 12.72 1.67 12.88
CA GLN A 10 12.73 0.65 13.94
C GLN A 10 12.53 1.31 15.31
N GLY A 11 11.27 1.48 15.70
CA GLY A 11 10.86 2.11 16.96
C GLY A 11 9.85 3.26 16.81
N PHE A 12 9.62 3.76 15.59
CA PHE A 12 8.63 4.81 15.33
C PHE A 12 7.28 4.21 14.90
N GLY A 13 6.20 4.71 15.50
CA GLY A 13 4.86 4.13 15.42
C GLY A 13 4.28 4.01 14.01
N TRP A 14 3.44 2.99 13.84
CA TRP A 14 2.70 2.72 12.61
C TRP A 14 1.48 3.64 12.46
N ALA A 15 0.98 3.76 11.24
CA ALA A 15 -0.27 4.48 10.98
C ALA A 15 -1.41 3.91 11.84
N LYS A 16 -1.97 4.74 12.73
CA LYS A 16 -3.09 4.36 13.62
C LYS A 16 -4.34 3.92 12.83
N ASN A 17 -4.59 4.57 11.69
CA ASN A 17 -5.69 4.24 10.79
C ASN A 17 -5.19 4.12 9.33
N PRO A 18 -4.62 2.96 8.94
CA PRO A 18 -4.06 2.77 7.61
C PRO A 18 -5.14 2.76 6.53
N ILE A 19 -4.80 3.25 5.34
CA ILE A 19 -5.78 3.41 4.24
C ILE A 19 -6.46 2.11 3.84
N ILE A 20 -5.79 0.96 4.01
CA ILE A 20 -6.31 -0.37 3.67
C ILE A 20 -7.60 -0.72 4.42
N LYS A 21 -7.87 -0.08 5.56
CA LYS A 21 -9.11 -0.29 6.34
C LYS A 21 -10.33 0.42 5.74
N ARG A 22 -10.12 1.41 4.86
CA ARG A 22 -11.17 2.27 4.30
C ARG A 22 -11.08 2.45 2.79
N ILE A 23 -10.27 1.63 2.14
CA ILE A 23 -9.96 1.75 0.71
C ILE A 23 -11.15 1.36 -0.19
N ASP A 24 -12.05 0.54 0.35
CA ASP A 24 -13.33 0.13 -0.22
C ASP A 24 -14.38 1.26 -0.23
N GLN A 25 -14.24 2.25 0.65
CA GLN A 25 -15.14 3.42 0.71
C GLN A 25 -14.79 4.52 -0.29
N MET A 26 -13.62 4.42 -0.93
CA MET A 26 -13.21 5.37 -1.96
C MET A 26 -13.99 5.11 -3.25
N ASP A 27 -14.41 6.16 -3.95
CA ASP A 27 -15.20 6.05 -5.19
C ASP A 27 -14.55 5.10 -6.20
N GLU A 28 -15.34 4.19 -6.78
CA GLU A 28 -14.85 3.13 -7.66
C GLU A 28 -14.21 3.64 -8.96
N ARG A 29 -14.52 4.87 -9.36
CA ARG A 29 -14.00 5.51 -10.57
C ARG A 29 -12.58 6.05 -10.38
N VAL A 30 -12.09 6.11 -9.14
CA VAL A 30 -10.73 6.54 -8.84
C VAL A 30 -9.77 5.37 -9.07
N PRO A 31 -8.90 5.43 -10.10
CA PRO A 31 -7.91 4.39 -10.35
C PRO A 31 -6.78 4.46 -9.32
N ILE A 32 -6.24 3.31 -8.94
CA ILE A 32 -5.09 3.21 -8.03
C ILE A 32 -3.92 2.53 -8.75
N THR A 33 -2.72 3.08 -8.59
CA THR A 33 -1.48 2.36 -8.91
C THR A 33 -0.62 2.30 -7.65
N LEU A 34 -0.23 1.09 -7.25
CA LEU A 34 0.75 0.86 -6.20
C LEU A 34 2.11 0.65 -6.84
N ILE A 35 3.12 1.37 -6.35
CA ILE A 35 4.49 1.33 -6.87
C ILE A 35 5.40 0.78 -5.77
N TYR A 36 6.09 -0.31 -6.08
CA TYR A 36 7.06 -0.96 -5.22
C TYR A 36 8.47 -0.71 -5.76
N GLY A 37 9.42 -0.51 -4.84
CA GLY A 37 10.82 -0.42 -5.22
C GLY A 37 11.33 -1.78 -5.68
N SER A 38 12.12 -1.83 -6.76
CA SER A 38 12.70 -3.07 -7.30
C SER A 38 13.58 -3.85 -6.30
N ARG A 39 14.06 -3.19 -5.25
CA ARG A 39 14.79 -3.76 -4.12
C ARG A 39 14.25 -3.22 -2.80
N SER A 40 12.94 -3.32 -2.61
CA SER A 40 12.28 -2.94 -1.37
C SER A 40 12.19 -4.12 -0.38
N TRP A 41 12.26 -3.81 0.91
CA TRP A 41 11.92 -4.75 1.97
C TRP A 41 10.39 -4.92 2.11
N VAL A 42 9.60 -3.99 1.59
CA VAL A 42 8.14 -4.05 1.62
C VAL A 42 7.64 -4.97 0.51
N ASP A 43 6.91 -6.02 0.90
CA ASP A 43 6.27 -6.94 -0.04
C ASP A 43 4.99 -6.35 -0.67
N ASN A 44 4.46 -7.03 -1.68
CA ASN A 44 3.26 -6.62 -2.39
C ASN A 44 1.94 -7.09 -1.75
N SER A 45 1.96 -7.65 -0.52
CA SER A 45 0.78 -8.23 0.12
C SER A 45 -0.34 -7.21 0.31
N ALA A 46 0.01 -5.98 0.71
CA ALA A 46 -0.94 -4.89 0.86
C ALA A 46 -1.60 -4.51 -0.48
N GLY A 47 -0.86 -4.57 -1.58
CA GLY A 47 -1.36 -4.30 -2.92
C GLY A 47 -2.38 -5.35 -3.36
N GLU A 48 -2.12 -6.62 -3.06
CA GLU A 48 -3.04 -7.71 -3.37
C GLU A 48 -4.36 -7.58 -2.58
N ILE A 49 -4.28 -7.25 -1.29
CA ILE A 49 -5.48 -6.99 -0.48
C ILE A 49 -6.28 -5.80 -1.05
N ILE A 50 -5.60 -4.73 -1.48
CA ILE A 50 -6.26 -3.57 -2.09
C ILE A 50 -6.94 -3.96 -3.40
N ARG A 51 -6.29 -4.77 -4.24
CA ARG A 51 -6.86 -5.29 -5.49
C ARG A 51 -8.15 -6.08 -5.23
N GLN A 52 -8.16 -6.92 -4.19
CA GLN A 52 -9.35 -7.68 -3.80
C GLN A 52 -10.47 -6.78 -3.27
N LYS A 53 -10.16 -5.83 -2.37
CA LYS A 53 -11.14 -4.89 -1.82
C LYS A 53 -11.75 -3.96 -2.87
N ARG A 54 -11.01 -3.69 -3.94
CA ARG A 54 -11.42 -2.83 -5.05
C ARG A 54 -11.58 -3.62 -6.36
N ALA A 55 -12.09 -4.85 -6.29
CA ALA A 55 -12.27 -5.71 -7.47
C ALA A 55 -13.15 -5.09 -8.58
N LYS A 56 -13.95 -4.06 -8.25
CA LYS A 56 -14.78 -3.30 -9.19
C LYS A 56 -14.09 -2.08 -9.82
N SER A 57 -12.86 -1.76 -9.40
CA SER A 57 -12.13 -0.57 -9.79
C SER A 57 -10.78 -0.93 -10.40
N TYR A 58 -10.22 0.00 -11.17
CA TYR A 58 -8.88 -0.19 -11.71
C TYR A 58 -7.83 -0.12 -10.58
N VAL A 59 -7.07 -1.21 -10.41
CA VAL A 59 -5.92 -1.30 -9.51
C VAL A 59 -4.75 -1.93 -10.24
N ASN A 60 -3.63 -1.22 -10.30
CA ASN A 60 -2.37 -1.69 -10.85
C ASN A 60 -1.30 -1.82 -9.73
N ILE A 61 -0.45 -2.83 -9.83
CA ILE A 61 0.62 -3.13 -8.88
C ILE A 61 1.91 -3.23 -9.70
N GLN A 62 2.88 -2.36 -9.43
CA GLN A 62 4.15 -2.24 -10.18
C GLN A 62 5.36 -2.45 -9.30
#